data_AF-A0A0F9HYN6-F1
#
_entry.id   AF-A0A0F9HYN6-F1
#
_cell.length_a   1.000
_cell.length_b   1.000
_cell.length_c   1.000
_cell.angle_alpha   90.00
_cell.angle_beta   90.00
_cell.angle_gamma   90.00
#
_symmetry.space_group_name_H-M   'P 1'
#
loop_
_entity.id
_entity.type
_entity.pdbx_description
1 polymer ?
#
loop_
_entity_poly.entity_id
_entity_poly.type
_entity_poly.pdbx_seq_one_letter_code
_entity_poly.pdbx_strand_id
1 'polypeptide(L)'
;MDVDEFVAQNPNVKFVMLRATLVNGLPDVSYKHYADAFSKYPDITVVAYLWPNPLRADMLARWTTALETAEEMPDGLMVDFELTFHQTDDVLTANAEQSFQDVATFGIPYFGYTRGNWWEQHIKTTVEVGRMFIIAHYPYFLIDGKWQQSKRHSDLHKNLPIHNNFTPYLGRIKPEQVLGWQFSAKGKLPPHAPHDMDLDSMHRARVAAHFGEPAPPPPPPSADTVVVNYSVTPAHVAVEFKEI
;
A
#
# COMPACT_ATOMS: atom_id res chain seq x y z
N MET A 1 -6.63 14.16 -15.70
CA MET A 1 -7.08 12.88 -16.27
C MET A 1 -8.59 12.90 -16.29
N ASP A 2 -9.24 12.44 -17.35
CA ASP A 2 -10.69 12.23 -17.33
C ASP A 2 -11.00 11.04 -16.41
N VAL A 3 -11.69 11.31 -15.30
CA VAL A 3 -11.97 10.31 -14.27
C VAL A 3 -13.03 9.33 -14.75
N ASP A 4 -14.04 9.79 -15.48
CA ASP A 4 -15.13 8.93 -15.97
C ASP A 4 -14.59 7.93 -16.98
N GLU A 5 -13.74 8.40 -17.91
CA GLU A 5 -13.04 7.52 -18.84
C GLU A 5 -12.10 6.54 -18.11
N PHE A 6 -11.36 7.01 -17.11
CA PHE A 6 -10.46 6.16 -16.32
C PHE A 6 -11.21 5.03 -15.61
N VAL A 7 -12.31 5.33 -14.92
CA VAL A 7 -13.10 4.32 -14.21
C VAL A 7 -13.68 3.30 -15.20
N ALA A 8 -14.22 3.77 -16.33
CA ALA A 8 -14.77 2.90 -17.37
C ALA A 8 -13.72 1.94 -17.95
N GLN A 9 -12.48 2.38 -18.13
CA GLN A 9 -11.40 1.56 -18.69
C GLN A 9 -10.66 0.70 -17.67
N ASN A 10 -10.82 0.98 -16.37
CA ASN A 10 -10.15 0.25 -15.29
C ASN A 10 -11.14 -0.26 -14.23
N PRO A 11 -12.09 -1.15 -14.60
CA PRO A 11 -13.14 -1.62 -13.69
C PRO A 11 -12.63 -2.39 -12.46
N ASN A 12 -11.35 -2.78 -12.45
CA ASN A 12 -10.71 -3.46 -11.33
C ASN A 12 -10.04 -2.51 -10.33
N VAL A 13 -9.97 -1.20 -10.63
CA VAL A 13 -9.52 -0.20 -9.66
C VAL A 13 -10.67 0.09 -8.71
N LYS A 14 -10.50 -0.30 -7.45
CA LYS A 14 -11.48 -0.13 -6.36
C LYS A 14 -10.98 0.79 -5.24
N PHE A 15 -9.77 1.31 -5.40
CA PHE A 15 -9.07 2.07 -4.38
C PHE A 15 -8.20 3.10 -5.08
N VAL A 16 -8.35 4.37 -4.73
CA VAL A 16 -7.51 5.47 -5.24
C VAL A 16 -6.92 6.24 -4.07
N MET A 17 -5.62 6.55 -4.17
CA MET A 17 -4.91 7.34 -3.18
C MET A 17 -4.48 8.66 -3.81
N LEU A 18 -5.03 9.77 -3.31
CA LEU A 18 -4.87 11.10 -3.86
C LEU A 18 -4.04 11.95 -2.92
N ARG A 19 -3.02 12.63 -3.42
CA ARG A 19 -2.23 13.55 -2.59
C ARG A 19 -3.11 14.72 -2.18
N ALA A 20 -3.31 14.93 -0.89
CA ALA A 20 -3.97 16.15 -0.41
C ALA A 20 -2.95 17.26 -0.15
N THR A 21 -1.76 16.92 0.36
CA THR A 21 -0.72 17.90 0.69
C THR A 21 0.63 17.57 0.07
N LEU A 22 1.31 18.62 -0.41
CA LEU A 22 2.73 18.58 -0.77
C LEU A 22 3.60 18.43 0.48
N VAL A 23 4.86 18.06 0.28
CA VAL A 23 5.91 17.91 1.31
C VAL A 23 6.05 19.16 2.20
N ASN A 24 5.86 20.35 1.65
CA ASN A 24 5.93 21.61 2.38
C ASN A 24 4.63 21.96 3.13
N GLY A 25 3.61 21.10 3.05
CA GLY A 25 2.29 21.25 3.65
C GLY A 25 1.40 22.27 2.92
N LEU A 26 1.65 22.57 1.65
CA LEU A 26 0.67 23.27 0.82
C LEU A 26 -0.34 22.26 0.25
N PRO A 27 -1.62 22.65 0.04
CA PRO A 27 -2.58 21.82 -0.67
C PRO A 27 -2.08 21.45 -2.07
N ASP A 28 -2.31 20.20 -2.48
CA ASP A 28 -2.11 19.80 -3.88
C ASP A 28 -3.24 20.38 -4.73
N VAL A 29 -2.89 21.11 -5.79
CA VAL A 29 -3.85 21.79 -6.67
C VAL A 29 -4.78 20.84 -7.41
N SER A 30 -4.40 19.56 -7.52
CA SER A 30 -5.18 18.54 -8.21
C SER A 30 -6.10 17.75 -7.28
N TYR A 31 -5.90 17.85 -5.95
CA TYR A 31 -6.62 17.04 -4.96
C TYR A 31 -8.13 17.21 -5.09
N LYS A 32 -8.61 18.47 -4.99
CA LYS A 32 -10.03 18.81 -5.11
C LYS A 32 -10.67 18.15 -6.33
N HIS A 33 -10.08 18.38 -7.51
CA HIS A 33 -10.62 17.88 -8.76
C HIS A 33 -10.80 16.36 -8.77
N TYR A 34 -9.78 15.62 -8.31
CA TYR A 34 -9.83 14.16 -8.32
C TYR A 34 -10.69 13.59 -7.19
N ALA A 35 -10.63 14.17 -5.99
CA ALA A 35 -11.47 13.74 -4.87
C ALA A 35 -12.96 13.86 -5.25
N ASP A 36 -13.39 15.06 -5.66
CA ASP A 36 -14.79 15.33 -6.05
C ASP A 36 -15.25 14.46 -7.22
N ALA A 37 -14.34 14.12 -8.15
CA ALA A 37 -14.67 13.29 -9.30
C ALA A 37 -14.78 11.81 -8.94
N PHE A 38 -13.86 11.26 -8.14
CA PHE A 38 -13.88 9.85 -7.75
C PHE A 38 -14.97 9.54 -6.72
N SER A 39 -15.34 10.47 -5.83
CA SER A 39 -16.41 10.27 -4.84
C SER A 39 -17.80 9.99 -5.44
N LYS A 40 -17.99 10.27 -6.74
CA LYS A 40 -19.23 9.94 -7.46
C LYS A 40 -19.40 8.44 -7.72
N TYR A 41 -18.34 7.65 -7.52
CA TYR A 41 -18.30 6.22 -7.82
C TYR A 41 -18.38 5.41 -6.53
N PRO A 42 -19.54 4.83 -6.18
CA PRO A 42 -19.74 4.17 -4.88
C PRO A 42 -18.93 2.89 -4.69
N ASP A 43 -18.31 2.36 -5.76
CA ASP A 43 -17.46 1.17 -5.73
C ASP A 43 -15.96 1.51 -5.72
N ILE A 44 -15.60 2.78 -5.55
CA ILE A 44 -14.23 3.25 -5.42
C ILE A 44 -14.06 3.89 -4.04
N THR A 45 -13.16 3.32 -3.24
CA THR A 45 -12.71 3.95 -2.00
C THR A 45 -11.70 5.06 -2.33
N VAL A 46 -12.00 6.29 -1.89
CA VAL A 46 -11.14 7.46 -2.05
C VAL A 46 -10.36 7.69 -0.76
N VAL A 47 -9.04 7.58 -0.84
CA VAL A 47 -8.13 7.90 0.27
C VAL A 47 -7.33 9.14 -0.06
N ALA A 48 -7.28 10.07 0.89
CA ALA A 48 -6.32 11.17 0.81
C ALA A 48 -5.02 10.77 1.50
N TYR A 49 -3.88 10.97 0.84
CA TYR A 49 -2.60 10.82 1.49
C TYR A 49 -2.00 12.16 1.90
N LEU A 50 -1.46 12.16 3.11
CA LEU A 50 -0.94 13.29 3.86
C LEU A 50 0.57 13.08 4.06
N TRP A 51 1.34 14.15 3.89
CA TRP A 51 2.80 14.09 4.03
C TRP A 51 3.22 14.70 5.37
N PRO A 52 3.70 13.90 6.35
CA PRO A 52 4.32 14.39 7.57
C PRO A 52 5.54 15.24 7.31
N ASN A 53 5.65 16.38 7.99
CA ASN A 53 6.82 17.23 7.89
C ASN A 53 7.39 17.53 9.28
N PRO A 54 8.51 16.90 9.66
CA PRO A 54 9.11 17.08 10.99
C PRO A 54 9.66 18.49 11.23
N LEU A 55 9.75 19.33 10.20
CA LEU A 55 10.22 20.71 10.29
C LEU A 55 9.08 21.70 10.56
N ARG A 56 7.84 21.21 10.70
CA ARG A 56 6.64 22.05 10.79
C ARG A 56 5.75 21.62 11.95
N ALA A 57 5.39 22.57 12.80
CA ALA A 57 4.43 22.35 13.89
C ALA A 57 2.97 22.56 13.45
N ASP A 58 2.73 23.15 12.27
CA ASP A 58 1.39 23.52 11.77
C ASP A 58 0.79 22.48 10.81
N MET A 59 1.26 21.22 10.84
CA MET A 59 0.87 20.20 9.88
C MET A 59 -0.62 19.83 9.95
N LEU A 60 -1.20 19.69 11.15
CA LEU A 60 -2.63 19.41 11.29
C LEU A 60 -3.51 20.49 10.64
N ALA A 61 -3.21 21.77 10.84
CA ALA A 61 -3.95 22.86 10.23
C ALA A 61 -3.84 22.86 8.70
N ARG A 62 -2.68 22.46 8.17
CA ARG A 62 -2.42 22.35 6.73
C ARG A 62 -3.14 21.18 6.09
N TRP A 63 -3.14 20.03 6.76
CA TRP A 63 -3.92 18.87 6.33
C TRP A 63 -5.41 19.20 6.32
N THR A 64 -5.91 19.85 7.37
CA THR A 64 -7.30 20.32 7.44
C THR A 64 -7.63 21.23 6.25
N THR A 65 -6.82 22.27 6.02
CA THR A 65 -7.01 23.21 4.91
C THR A 65 -7.03 22.50 3.54
N ALA A 66 -6.17 21.49 3.35
CA ALA A 66 -6.11 20.75 2.09
C ALA A 66 -7.33 19.85 1.88
N LEU A 67 -7.74 19.12 2.92
CA LEU A 67 -8.91 18.24 2.88
C LEU A 67 -10.20 19.04 2.62
N GLU A 68 -10.33 20.22 3.25
CA GLU A 68 -11.46 21.14 3.05
C GLU A 68 -11.56 21.76 1.64
N THR A 69 -10.59 21.51 0.75
CA THR A 69 -10.73 21.92 -0.65
C THR A 69 -11.71 21.04 -1.43
N ALA A 70 -11.88 19.77 -1.03
CA ALA A 70 -12.85 18.86 -1.62
C ALA A 70 -14.27 19.12 -1.08
N GLU A 71 -15.30 18.71 -1.83
CA GLU A 71 -16.71 18.83 -1.41
C GLU A 71 -17.04 17.87 -0.27
N GLU A 72 -16.38 16.71 -0.24
CA GLU A 72 -16.58 15.66 0.75
C GLU A 72 -15.25 15.23 1.37
N MET A 73 -15.31 14.78 2.62
CA MET A 73 -14.16 14.11 3.24
C MET A 73 -13.88 12.78 2.52
N PRO A 74 -12.60 12.38 2.35
CA PRO A 74 -12.27 11.08 1.80
C PRO A 74 -12.75 9.96 2.72
N ASP A 75 -12.91 8.75 2.17
CA ASP A 75 -13.28 7.54 2.92
C ASP A 75 -12.20 7.15 3.94
N GLY A 76 -10.95 7.56 3.73
CA GLY A 76 -9.88 7.38 4.70
C GLY A 76 -8.64 8.23 4.42
N LEU A 77 -7.69 8.12 5.34
CA LEU A 77 -6.43 8.87 5.32
C LEU A 77 -5.22 7.94 5.32
N MET A 78 -4.24 8.24 4.49
CA MET A 78 -2.94 7.58 4.49
C MET A 78 -1.87 8.57 4.94
N VAL A 79 -1.04 8.20 5.91
CA VAL A 79 0.10 9.01 6.34
C VAL A 79 1.37 8.46 5.69
N ASP A 80 1.97 9.24 4.77
CA ASP A 80 3.09 8.82 3.93
C ASP A 80 4.45 9.09 4.60
N PHE A 81 5.07 8.05 5.16
CA PHE A 81 6.37 8.13 5.79
C PHE A 81 7.47 7.65 4.85
N GLU A 82 8.26 8.59 4.32
CA GLU A 82 9.43 8.24 3.52
C GLU A 82 10.63 9.20 3.69
N LEU A 83 11.69 8.92 2.93
CA LEU A 83 13.03 9.51 3.01
C LEU A 83 13.06 10.92 2.39
N THR A 84 12.23 11.82 2.90
CA THR A 84 12.08 13.19 2.37
C THR A 84 12.90 14.23 3.14
N PHE A 85 13.10 14.01 4.44
CA PHE A 85 13.76 14.95 5.33
C PHE A 85 15.00 14.32 5.96
N HIS A 86 16.14 14.99 5.84
CA HIS A 86 17.34 14.62 6.57
C HIS A 86 17.21 15.11 8.01
N GLN A 87 16.68 14.25 8.88
CA GLN A 87 16.48 14.50 10.32
C GLN A 87 17.03 13.35 11.15
N THR A 88 17.18 13.57 12.45
CA THR A 88 17.56 12.49 13.38
C THR A 88 16.41 11.51 13.55
N ASP A 89 16.74 10.27 13.89
CA ASP A 89 15.76 9.22 14.15
C ASP A 89 14.75 9.61 15.25
N ASP A 90 15.20 10.36 16.27
CA ASP A 90 14.31 10.87 17.34
C ASP A 90 13.26 11.85 16.80
N VAL A 91 13.67 12.77 15.92
CA VAL A 91 12.77 13.75 15.30
C VAL A 91 11.78 13.05 14.35
N LEU A 92 12.26 12.07 13.57
CA LEU A 92 11.40 11.27 12.69
C LEU A 92 10.40 10.44 13.49
N THR A 93 10.83 9.85 14.60
CA THR A 93 9.98 9.07 15.51
C THR A 93 8.89 9.93 16.13
N ALA A 94 9.24 11.09 16.71
CA ALA A 94 8.27 12.02 17.30
C ALA A 94 7.27 12.54 16.26
N ASN A 95 7.74 12.83 15.04
CA ASN A 95 6.89 13.24 13.95
C ASN A 95 5.90 12.13 13.54
N ALA A 96 6.32 10.86 13.54
CA ALA A 96 5.43 9.73 13.27
C ALA A 96 4.36 9.56 14.36
N GLU A 97 4.75 9.66 15.63
CA GLU A 97 3.81 9.62 16.76
C GLU A 97 2.77 10.74 16.67
N GLN A 98 3.22 11.98 16.46
CA GLN A 98 2.32 13.13 16.34
C GLN A 98 1.40 13.01 15.13
N SER A 99 1.94 12.60 13.97
CA SER A 99 1.14 12.46 12.74
C SER A 99 -0.02 11.49 12.90
N PHE A 100 0.19 10.38 13.63
CA PHE A 100 -0.89 9.44 13.91
C PHE A 100 -1.89 9.94 14.98
N GLN A 101 -1.48 10.83 15.88
CA GLN A 101 -2.42 11.49 16.80
C GLN A 101 -3.27 12.51 16.04
N ASP A 102 -2.64 13.31 15.20
CA ASP A 102 -3.27 14.34 14.38
C ASP A 102 -4.28 13.74 13.40
N VAL A 103 -3.91 12.69 12.66
CA VAL A 103 -4.80 12.05 11.69
C VAL A 103 -6.03 11.42 12.35
N ALA A 104 -5.90 10.96 13.60
CA ALA A 104 -7.01 10.37 14.35
C ALA A 104 -8.12 11.40 14.67
N THR A 105 -7.78 12.69 14.71
CA THR A 105 -8.74 13.76 15.01
C THR A 105 -9.82 13.94 13.94
N PHE A 106 -9.57 13.48 12.71
CA PHE A 106 -10.54 13.56 11.60
C PHE A 106 -11.69 12.54 11.72
N GLY A 107 -11.58 11.54 12.62
CA GLY A 107 -12.68 10.60 12.90
C GLY A 107 -13.02 9.63 11.76
N ILE A 108 -12.15 9.49 10.75
CA ILE A 108 -12.30 8.55 9.61
C ILE A 108 -11.18 7.50 9.64
N PRO A 109 -11.34 6.34 8.96
CA PRO A 109 -10.31 5.32 8.86
C PRO A 109 -8.95 5.89 8.43
N TYR A 110 -7.86 5.42 9.05
CA TYR A 110 -6.52 5.86 8.70
C TYR A 110 -5.47 4.75 8.85
N PHE A 111 -4.41 4.86 8.04
CA PHE A 111 -3.31 3.91 8.01
C PHE A 111 -1.99 4.59 7.60
N GLY A 112 -0.87 3.91 7.82
CA GLY A 112 0.44 4.40 7.40
C GLY A 112 0.83 3.90 6.02
N TYR A 113 1.77 4.59 5.38
CA TYR A 113 2.52 4.07 4.25
C TYR A 113 4.01 4.28 4.50
N THR A 114 4.82 3.29 4.12
CA THR A 114 6.29 3.37 4.28
C THR A 114 6.99 2.30 3.44
N ARG A 115 8.32 2.38 3.38
CA ARG A 115 9.19 1.22 3.08
C ARG A 115 9.57 0.57 4.41
N GLY A 116 9.49 -0.76 4.52
CA GLY A 116 9.72 -1.42 5.80
C GLY A 116 11.17 -1.29 6.31
N ASN A 117 12.15 -1.21 5.41
CA ASN A 117 13.54 -0.95 5.78
C ASN A 117 13.75 0.46 6.34
N TRP A 118 13.15 1.47 5.71
CA TRP A 118 13.19 2.85 6.19
C TRP A 118 12.55 2.96 7.58
N TRP A 119 11.38 2.33 7.76
CA TRP A 119 10.67 2.35 9.03
C TRP A 119 11.51 1.76 10.17
N GLU A 120 12.08 0.58 9.97
CA GLU A 120 12.93 -0.06 10.96
C GLU A 120 14.21 0.74 11.24
N GLN A 121 14.81 1.33 10.21
CA GLN A 121 16.03 2.10 10.36
C GLN A 121 15.79 3.37 11.17
N HIS A 122 14.68 4.08 10.95
CA HIS A 122 14.51 5.45 11.43
C HIS A 122 13.51 5.64 12.57
N ILE A 123 12.47 4.81 12.64
CA ILE A 123 11.49 4.89 13.72
C ILE A 123 11.98 4.01 14.87
N LYS A 124 12.10 4.57 16.08
CA LYS A 124 12.70 3.88 17.24
C LYS A 124 11.72 3.36 18.28
N THR A 125 10.50 3.87 18.28
CA THR A 125 9.43 3.38 19.16
C THR A 125 8.51 2.43 18.41
N THR A 126 7.53 1.84 19.11
CA THR A 126 6.56 0.90 18.55
C THR A 126 5.31 1.60 17.99
N VAL A 127 5.50 2.72 17.29
CA VAL A 127 4.40 3.51 16.68
C VAL A 127 3.56 2.63 15.76
N GLU A 128 4.14 1.63 15.11
CA GLU A 128 3.42 0.73 14.21
C GLU A 128 2.38 -0.16 14.92
N VAL A 129 2.49 -0.39 16.23
CA VAL A 129 1.61 -1.34 16.94
C VAL A 129 0.15 -0.88 16.89
N GLY A 130 -0.73 -1.79 16.49
CA GLY A 130 -2.18 -1.53 16.37
C GLY A 130 -2.57 -0.73 15.14
N ARG A 131 -1.62 -0.42 14.25
CA ARG A 131 -1.87 0.34 13.02
C ARG A 131 -1.72 -0.54 11.79
N MET A 132 -2.47 -0.19 10.76
CA MET A 132 -2.39 -0.80 9.44
C MET A 132 -1.45 0.00 8.53
N PHE A 133 -0.85 -0.67 7.54
CA PHE A 133 0.11 -0.07 6.63
C PHE A 133 -0.05 -0.54 5.18
N ILE A 134 0.26 0.33 4.23
CA ILE A 134 0.70 -0.06 2.89
C ILE A 134 2.23 -0.06 2.87
N ILE A 135 2.84 -1.09 2.28
CA ILE A 135 4.30 -1.21 2.19
C ILE A 135 4.77 -1.04 0.75
N ALA A 136 5.65 -0.07 0.51
CA ALA A 136 6.30 0.08 -0.78
C ALA A 136 7.46 -0.90 -0.94
N HIS A 137 7.39 -1.68 -2.03
CA HIS A 137 8.47 -2.55 -2.48
C HIS A 137 8.35 -2.76 -3.98
N TYR A 138 9.33 -2.26 -4.71
CA TYR A 138 9.31 -2.27 -6.17
C TYR A 138 10.12 -3.44 -6.72
N PRO A 139 9.51 -4.59 -7.05
CA PRO A 139 10.25 -5.68 -7.65
C PRO A 139 10.78 -5.28 -9.02
N TYR A 140 12.06 -5.49 -9.23
CA TYR A 140 12.69 -5.41 -10.54
C TYR A 140 12.72 -6.82 -11.13
N PHE A 141 12.27 -6.94 -12.37
CA PHE A 141 12.31 -8.18 -13.14
C PHE A 141 13.20 -7.98 -14.37
N LEU A 142 13.79 -9.08 -14.84
CA LEU A 142 14.44 -9.10 -16.14
C LEU A 142 13.36 -9.21 -17.22
N ILE A 143 12.99 -8.10 -17.85
CA ILE A 143 11.98 -8.02 -18.91
C ILE A 143 12.72 -7.59 -20.19
N ASP A 144 12.64 -8.39 -21.25
CA ASP A 144 13.36 -8.20 -22.52
C ASP A 144 14.88 -8.00 -22.34
N GLY A 145 15.46 -8.77 -21.42
CA GLY A 145 16.91 -8.72 -21.13
C GLY A 145 17.36 -7.48 -20.34
N LYS A 146 16.42 -6.66 -19.81
CA LYS A 146 16.72 -5.48 -19.00
C LYS A 146 16.04 -5.56 -17.63
N TRP A 147 16.76 -5.22 -16.58
CA TRP A 147 16.18 -5.04 -15.25
C TRP A 147 15.28 -3.81 -15.25
N GLN A 148 13.98 -4.02 -15.06
CA GLN A 148 13.00 -2.94 -14.96
C GLN A 148 11.90 -3.28 -13.97
N GLN A 149 11.31 -2.23 -13.38
CA GLN A 149 10.17 -2.35 -12.48
C GLN A 149 8.93 -2.84 -13.26
N SER A 150 8.08 -3.61 -12.58
CA SER A 150 6.79 -4.04 -13.14
C SER A 150 5.92 -2.83 -13.54
N LYS A 151 5.36 -2.83 -14.74
CA LYS A 151 4.53 -1.72 -15.27
C LYS A 151 3.03 -2.04 -15.24
N ARG A 152 2.67 -3.32 -15.03
CA ARG A 152 1.28 -3.83 -15.07
C ARG A 152 1.09 -4.96 -14.07
N HIS A 153 -0.14 -5.14 -13.59
CA HIS A 153 -0.48 -6.27 -12.70
C HIS A 153 -0.32 -7.64 -13.39
N SER A 154 -0.52 -7.72 -14.72
CA SER A 154 -0.26 -8.95 -15.48
C SER A 154 1.21 -9.39 -15.43
N ASP A 155 2.14 -8.43 -15.39
CA ASP A 155 3.58 -8.71 -15.34
C ASP A 155 3.96 -9.24 -13.96
N LEU A 156 3.28 -8.75 -12.91
CA LEU A 156 3.36 -9.30 -11.57
C LEU A 156 2.97 -10.79 -11.55
N HIS A 157 1.77 -11.11 -12.05
CA HIS A 157 1.24 -12.48 -12.01
C HIS A 157 2.06 -13.48 -12.81
N LYS A 158 2.60 -13.09 -13.97
CA LYS A 158 3.43 -13.96 -14.81
C LYS A 158 4.72 -14.42 -14.14
N ASN A 159 5.17 -13.69 -13.12
CA ASN A 159 6.42 -13.99 -12.43
C ASN A 159 6.19 -14.70 -11.08
N LEU A 160 4.94 -14.94 -10.66
CA LEU A 160 4.60 -15.69 -9.43
C LEU A 160 4.62 -17.22 -9.67
N PRO A 161 5.03 -18.05 -8.68
CA PRO A 161 5.58 -17.66 -7.38
C PRO A 161 7.04 -17.20 -7.50
N ILE A 162 7.33 -16.02 -6.96
CA ILE A 162 8.70 -15.48 -6.94
C ILE A 162 9.38 -16.02 -5.70
N HIS A 163 10.28 -16.99 -5.86
CA HIS A 163 11.14 -17.43 -4.76
C HIS A 163 12.13 -16.30 -4.40
N ASN A 164 12.03 -15.75 -3.19
CA ASN A 164 13.01 -14.90 -2.49
C ASN A 164 13.46 -13.55 -3.10
N ASN A 165 12.57 -12.76 -3.72
CA ASN A 165 12.80 -11.30 -3.93
C ASN A 165 11.51 -10.44 -4.02
N PHE A 166 10.32 -11.05 -3.85
CA PHE A 166 9.05 -10.36 -3.97
C PHE A 166 8.43 -9.95 -2.64
N THR A 167 8.64 -10.72 -1.59
CA THR A 167 8.12 -10.37 -0.26
C THR A 167 8.76 -9.06 0.17
N PRO A 168 7.98 -7.98 0.35
CA PRO A 168 8.51 -6.71 0.86
C PRO A 168 9.26 -6.98 2.16
N TYR A 169 10.44 -6.39 2.33
CA TYR A 169 11.06 -6.35 3.64
C TYR A 169 10.15 -5.53 4.56
N LEU A 170 9.48 -6.17 5.51
CA LEU A 170 8.50 -5.53 6.39
C LEU A 170 9.15 -4.82 7.58
N GLY A 171 10.44 -5.09 7.86
CA GLY A 171 11.10 -4.63 9.08
C GLY A 171 10.33 -5.10 10.32
N ARG A 172 9.90 -4.15 11.16
CA ARG A 172 9.13 -4.41 12.38
C ARG A 172 7.61 -4.55 12.15
N ILE A 173 7.11 -4.20 10.96
CA ILE A 173 5.68 -4.26 10.64
C ILE A 173 5.28 -5.72 10.41
N LYS A 174 4.23 -6.19 11.08
CA LYS A 174 3.82 -7.59 10.96
C LYS A 174 2.97 -7.84 9.71
N PRO A 175 2.99 -9.04 9.11
CA PRO A 175 2.20 -9.35 7.93
C PRO A 175 0.71 -9.06 8.08
N GLU A 176 0.12 -9.28 9.25
CA GLU A 176 -1.29 -9.00 9.55
C GLU A 176 -1.64 -7.50 9.55
N GLN A 177 -0.64 -6.63 9.68
CA GLN A 177 -0.79 -5.17 9.67
C GLN A 177 -0.76 -4.58 8.27
N VAL A 178 -0.62 -5.40 7.22
CA VAL A 178 -0.43 -4.89 5.85
C VAL A 178 -1.76 -4.90 5.07
N LEU A 179 -2.24 -3.72 4.65
CA LEU A 179 -3.43 -3.56 3.80
C LEU A 179 -3.14 -3.89 2.33
N GLY A 180 -1.93 -3.59 1.88
CA GLY A 180 -1.54 -3.77 0.49
C GLY A 180 -0.10 -3.37 0.26
N TRP A 181 0.37 -3.60 -0.96
CA TRP A 181 1.75 -3.33 -1.36
C TRP A 181 1.77 -2.41 -2.57
N GLN A 182 2.54 -1.33 -2.49
CA GLN A 182 2.85 -0.51 -3.65
C GLN A 182 3.99 -1.18 -4.41
N PHE A 183 3.65 -1.81 -5.53
CA PHE A 183 4.59 -2.62 -6.31
C PHE A 183 5.16 -1.86 -7.51
N SER A 184 4.54 -0.76 -7.91
CA SER A 184 5.02 0.06 -9.01
C SER A 184 4.93 1.55 -8.71
N ALA A 185 5.92 2.32 -9.15
CA ALA A 185 5.88 3.78 -9.33
C ALA A 185 5.99 4.15 -10.83
N LYS A 186 5.85 3.15 -11.70
CA LYS A 186 6.02 3.19 -13.16
C LYS A 186 4.86 2.49 -13.87
N GLY A 187 3.76 2.32 -13.15
CA GLY A 187 2.56 1.68 -13.64
C GLY A 187 1.91 2.47 -14.76
N LYS A 188 1.32 1.75 -15.72
CA LYS A 188 0.65 2.34 -16.86
C LYS A 188 -0.78 1.81 -16.94
N LEU A 189 -1.76 2.68 -16.67
CA LEU A 189 -3.18 2.40 -16.86
C LEU A 189 -3.78 3.34 -17.91
N PRO A 190 -4.63 2.83 -18.82
CA PRO A 190 -5.34 3.68 -19.77
C PRO A 190 -6.40 4.55 -19.04
N PRO A 191 -6.86 5.70 -19.58
CA PRO A 191 -6.33 6.36 -20.77
C PRO A 191 -4.98 7.06 -20.50
N HIS A 192 -4.52 7.11 -19.25
CA HIS A 192 -3.33 7.85 -18.83
C HIS A 192 -2.00 7.11 -19.03
N ALA A 193 -1.98 6.09 -19.89
CA ALA A 193 -0.85 5.20 -20.12
C ALA A 193 0.48 5.85 -20.59
N PRO A 194 0.55 7.09 -21.15
CA PRO A 194 1.86 7.72 -21.35
C PRO A 194 2.53 8.13 -20.02
N HIS A 195 1.77 8.43 -18.96
CA HIS A 195 2.30 8.92 -17.68
C HIS A 195 2.51 7.79 -16.68
N ASP A 196 3.51 7.94 -15.80
CA ASP A 196 3.76 6.97 -14.74
C ASP A 196 2.70 7.13 -13.64
N MET A 197 2.26 6.02 -13.06
CA MET A 197 1.32 5.97 -11.95
C MET A 197 1.81 4.95 -10.93
N ASP A 198 1.53 5.21 -9.66
CA ASP A 198 1.74 4.24 -8.61
C ASP A 198 0.69 3.13 -8.72
N LEU A 199 1.11 1.87 -8.54
CA LEU A 199 0.20 0.72 -8.53
C LEU A 199 0.35 -0.05 -7.24
N ASP A 200 -0.81 -0.31 -6.66
CA ASP A 200 -0.96 -1.02 -5.40
C ASP A 200 -1.72 -2.32 -5.60
N SER A 201 -1.30 -3.36 -4.88
CA SER A 201 -2.04 -4.61 -4.77
C SER A 201 -2.60 -4.71 -3.35
N MET A 202 -3.92 -4.60 -3.24
CA MET A 202 -4.62 -4.50 -1.96
C MET A 202 -5.21 -5.84 -1.51
N HIS A 203 -5.08 -6.14 -0.22
CA HIS A 203 -5.70 -7.31 0.39
C HIS A 203 -7.19 -7.05 0.66
N ARG A 204 -8.05 -7.42 -0.28
CA ARG A 204 -9.49 -7.14 -0.27
C ARG A 204 -10.16 -7.31 1.09
N ALA A 205 -9.98 -8.45 1.77
CA ALA A 205 -10.65 -8.70 3.06
C ALA A 205 -10.18 -7.78 4.19
N ARG A 206 -8.94 -7.29 4.15
CA ARG A 206 -8.39 -6.38 5.17
C ARG A 206 -8.80 -4.95 4.90
N VAL A 207 -8.86 -4.55 3.63
CA VAL A 207 -9.45 -3.26 3.24
C VAL A 207 -10.90 -3.21 3.68
N ALA A 208 -11.71 -4.22 3.32
CA ALA A 208 -13.10 -4.29 3.74
C ALA A 208 -13.25 -4.16 5.27
N ALA A 209 -12.50 -4.95 6.04
CA ALA A 209 -12.52 -4.88 7.50
C ALA A 209 -12.08 -3.51 8.06
N HIS A 210 -11.10 -2.85 7.43
CA HIS A 210 -10.58 -1.55 7.87
C HIS A 210 -11.56 -0.40 7.62
N PHE A 211 -12.29 -0.45 6.50
CA PHE A 211 -13.28 0.56 6.12
C PHE A 211 -14.71 0.19 6.55
N GLY A 212 -14.90 -0.89 7.31
CA GLY A 212 -16.20 -1.30 7.85
C GLY A 212 -17.14 -1.95 6.83
N GLU A 213 -16.63 -2.38 5.68
CA GLU A 213 -17.40 -3.16 4.71
C GLU A 213 -17.53 -4.63 5.16
N PRO A 214 -18.63 -5.32 4.82
CA PRO A 214 -18.75 -6.75 5.04
C PRO A 214 -17.62 -7.49 4.29
N ALA A 215 -16.81 -8.27 5.02
CA ALA A 215 -15.80 -9.10 4.39
C ALA A 215 -16.47 -10.03 3.34
N PRO A 216 -15.93 -10.15 2.11
CA PRO A 216 -16.49 -11.06 1.13
C PRO A 216 -16.46 -12.49 1.68
N PRO A 217 -17.49 -13.31 1.40
CA PRO A 217 -17.49 -14.70 1.83
C PRO A 217 -16.24 -15.41 1.28
N PRO A 218 -15.68 -16.38 2.03
CA PRO A 218 -14.51 -17.11 1.58
C PRO A 218 -14.79 -17.75 0.22
N PRO A 219 -13.78 -17.77 -0.69
CA PRO A 219 -13.94 -18.49 -1.94
C PRO A 219 -14.28 -19.95 -1.64
N PRO A 220 -15.13 -20.60 -2.45
CA PRO A 220 -15.36 -22.03 -2.31
C PRO A 220 -14.00 -22.75 -2.37
N PRO A 221 -13.76 -23.77 -1.52
CA PRO A 221 -12.52 -24.53 -1.58
C PRO A 221 -12.34 -25.04 -3.02
N SER A 222 -11.17 -24.77 -3.61
CA SER A 222 -10.86 -25.33 -4.92
C SER A 222 -10.86 -26.85 -4.80
N ALA A 223 -11.49 -27.52 -5.76
CA ALA A 223 -11.61 -28.98 -5.78
C ALA A 223 -10.26 -29.72 -5.94
N ASP A 224 -9.14 -29.01 -6.09
CA ASP A 224 -7.82 -29.56 -6.38
C ASP A 224 -6.80 -29.38 -5.25
N THR A 225 -7.25 -29.27 -4.00
CA THR A 225 -6.32 -29.41 -2.87
C THR A 225 -6.13 -30.90 -2.55
N VAL A 226 -5.29 -31.57 -3.33
CA VAL A 226 -4.72 -32.86 -2.91
C VAL A 226 -3.86 -32.57 -1.68
N VAL A 227 -4.41 -32.84 -0.49
CA VAL A 227 -3.64 -32.93 0.74
C VAL A 227 -2.71 -34.12 0.59
N VAL A 228 -1.49 -33.90 0.14
CA VAL A 228 -0.41 -34.89 0.23
C VAL A 228 -0.02 -34.95 1.70
N ASN A 229 -0.66 -35.87 2.43
CA ASN A 229 -0.23 -36.23 3.77
C ASN A 229 1.13 -36.93 3.67
N TYR A 230 2.21 -36.19 3.87
CA TYR A 230 3.49 -36.79 4.22
C TYR A 230 3.42 -37.26 5.67
N SER A 231 2.98 -38.50 5.87
CA SER A 231 3.21 -39.22 7.12
C SER A 231 4.70 -39.56 7.17
N VAL A 232 5.51 -38.69 7.79
CA VAL A 232 6.89 -39.01 8.13
C VAL A 232 6.86 -40.04 9.25
N THR A 233 6.91 -41.32 8.85
CA THR A 233 7.25 -42.40 9.77
C THR A 233 8.78 -42.51 9.75
N PRO A 234 9.49 -42.42 10.89
CA PRO A 234 10.93 -42.63 10.89
C PRO A 234 11.19 -44.12 10.66
N ALA A 235 11.38 -44.52 9.41
CA ALA A 235 11.90 -45.83 9.06
C ALA A 235 13.35 -45.66 8.61
N HIS A 236 14.25 -46.31 9.35
CA HIS A 236 15.60 -46.60 8.91
C HIS A 236 15.57 -47.13 7.46
N VAL A 237 16.14 -46.38 6.53
CA VAL A 237 16.48 -46.91 5.22
C VAL A 237 17.95 -47.27 5.27
N ALA A 238 18.21 -48.56 5.45
CA ALA A 238 19.47 -49.17 5.10
C ALA A 238 19.67 -49.02 3.59
N VAL A 239 20.84 -48.51 3.20
CA VAL A 239 21.26 -48.42 1.81
C VAL A 239 21.77 -49.79 1.39
N GLU A 240 21.01 -50.52 0.57
CA GLU A 240 21.55 -51.63 -0.22
C GLU A 240 21.84 -51.14 -1.63
N PHE A 241 23.11 -51.17 -2.03
CA PHE A 241 23.52 -51.05 -3.42
C PHE A 241 23.28 -52.40 -4.11
N LYS A 242 22.66 -52.38 -5.28
CA LYS A 242 22.74 -53.49 -6.23
C LYS A 242 23.43 -53.02 -7.51
N GLU A 243 24.61 -53.57 -7.75
CA GLU A 243 25.28 -53.62 -9.05
C GLU A 243 24.36 -54.33 -10.05
N ILE A 244 24.09 -53.72 -11.20
CA ILE A 244 24.69 -54.03 -12.52
C ILE A 244 24.64 -52.75 -13.37
#